data_AF-A0A6M0JA52-F1
#
_entry.id   AF-A0A6M0JA52-F1
#
_cell.length_a   1.000
_cell.length_b   1.000
_cell.length_c   1.000
_cell.angle_alpha   90.00
_cell.angle_beta   90.00
_cell.angle_gamma   90.00
#
_symmetry.space_group_name_H-M   'P 1'
#
loop_
_entity.id
_entity.type
_entity.pdbx_description
1 polymer ?
#
loop_
_entity_poly.entity_id
_entity_poly.type
_entity_poly.pdbx_seq_one_letter_code
_entity_poly.pdbx_strand_id
1 'polypeptide(L)'
;MKNIDKAWKEIVYTSGDHPLDINALRGITENKYAAIILKNFLNENIIDTTLKVIQHNIEQAIVTQYCNGTLTTIGSYLAKYLNQPDKYFREAQANSSLFPMQFDISIYVREKLQHIFNLQSLKIAQEPDGRTYAPFIVRIHSDGIMNPLHNDNIMRDAKSTDLLVAKLKYQLSCIICIQECDTGGNLRHYMKSWNPDDEKYKIKNGIGYDYEVVKEKPCFVFKPKVSDIYLINPTNYHEIDRVSGQTRITVGFFIGFFDDELKNGIVWS
;
A
#
# COMPACT_ATOMS: atom_id res chain seq x y z
N MET A 1 -14.20 32.35 20.03
CA MET A 1 -13.54 31.08 20.43
C MET A 1 -13.13 30.35 19.17
N LYS A 2 -11.97 29.68 19.22
CA LYS A 2 -11.17 29.19 18.10
C LYS A 2 -11.92 28.18 17.21
N ASN A 3 -11.67 28.27 15.90
CA ASN A 3 -12.04 27.31 14.85
C ASN A 3 -11.67 25.87 15.23
N ILE A 4 -12.66 25.00 15.31
CA ILE A 4 -12.61 23.52 15.31
C ILE A 4 -13.50 23.17 14.10
N ASP A 5 -13.13 22.53 12.99
CA ASP A 5 -12.22 21.42 12.70
C ASP A 5 -11.80 21.56 11.22
N LYS A 6 -10.51 21.63 10.89
CA LYS A 6 -10.06 21.19 9.56
C LYS A 6 -9.83 19.69 9.68
N ALA A 7 -10.91 18.91 9.53
CA ALA A 7 -10.80 17.46 9.55
C ALA A 7 -9.74 17.01 8.53
N TRP A 8 -8.91 16.06 8.94
CA TRP A 8 -7.94 15.40 8.08
C TRP A 8 -8.69 14.59 7.03
N LYS A 9 -8.66 15.08 5.79
CA LYS A 9 -9.55 14.67 4.68
C LYS A 9 -8.76 14.16 3.48
N GLU A 10 -9.47 13.52 2.57
CA GLU A 10 -9.01 13.13 1.25
C GLU A 10 -8.86 14.30 0.29
N ILE A 11 -8.05 14.10 -0.76
CA ILE A 11 -8.19 14.80 -2.04
C ILE A 11 -8.76 13.80 -3.05
N VAL A 12 -9.76 14.22 -3.82
CA VAL A 12 -10.40 13.39 -4.84
C VAL A 12 -10.12 13.95 -6.21
N TYR A 13 -9.75 13.07 -7.13
CA TYR A 13 -9.59 13.35 -8.56
C TYR A 13 -10.43 12.37 -9.36
N THR A 14 -10.93 12.81 -10.50
CA THR A 14 -11.76 12.05 -11.41
C THR A 14 -11.11 11.94 -12.78
N SER A 15 -11.40 10.85 -13.49
CA SER A 15 -10.91 10.67 -14.86
C SER A 15 -11.33 11.84 -15.75
N GLY A 16 -10.36 12.50 -16.38
CA GLY A 16 -10.57 13.71 -17.19
C GLY A 16 -10.05 15.01 -16.55
N ASP A 17 -9.69 14.98 -15.26
CA ASP A 17 -8.99 16.09 -14.63
C ASP A 17 -7.58 16.27 -15.22
N HIS A 18 -7.16 17.53 -15.39
CA HIS A 18 -5.82 17.92 -15.87
C HIS A 18 -4.69 17.25 -15.06
N PRO A 19 -3.45 17.14 -15.61
CA PRO A 19 -2.31 16.64 -14.85
C PRO A 19 -2.23 17.36 -13.50
N LEU A 20 -2.24 16.54 -12.44
CA LEU A 20 -2.21 16.95 -11.06
C LEU A 20 -0.84 17.49 -10.69
N ASP A 21 -0.89 18.49 -9.83
CA ASP A 21 0.27 19.12 -9.26
C ASP A 21 0.95 18.19 -8.24
N ILE A 22 2.27 18.09 -8.34
CA ILE A 22 3.16 17.40 -7.39
C ILE A 22 2.89 17.82 -5.93
N ASN A 23 2.30 19.01 -5.72
CA ASN A 23 1.84 19.49 -4.43
C ASN A 23 0.85 18.55 -3.71
N ALA A 24 0.05 17.76 -4.44
CA ALA A 24 -0.80 16.74 -3.82
C ALA A 24 0.03 15.62 -3.17
N LEU A 25 1.04 15.11 -3.88
CA LEU A 25 1.99 14.11 -3.35
C LEU A 25 2.75 14.67 -2.14
N ARG A 26 3.21 15.92 -2.22
CA ARG A 26 3.84 16.60 -1.07
C ARG A 26 2.88 16.72 0.11
N GLY A 27 1.62 17.05 -0.14
CA GLY A 27 0.63 17.19 0.91
C GLY A 27 0.38 15.90 1.68
N ILE A 28 0.34 14.75 0.99
CA ILE A 28 0.15 13.46 1.66
C ILE A 28 1.41 13.00 2.41
N THR A 29 2.62 13.25 1.89
CA THR A 29 3.86 12.93 2.60
C THR A 29 4.05 13.77 3.87
N GLU A 30 3.53 15.00 3.87
CA GLU A 30 3.52 15.92 5.01
C GLU A 30 2.29 15.78 5.92
N ASN A 31 1.47 14.74 5.73
CA ASN A 31 0.24 14.48 6.51
C ASN A 31 -0.81 15.62 6.47
N LYS A 32 -0.79 16.48 5.44
CA LYS A 32 -1.83 17.51 5.23
C LYS A 32 -3.17 16.89 4.83
N TYR A 33 -3.14 15.75 4.14
CA TYR A 33 -4.30 14.99 3.68
C TYR A 33 -4.22 13.54 4.16
N ALA A 34 -5.36 12.91 4.35
CA ALA A 34 -5.46 11.52 4.78
C ALA A 34 -5.28 10.53 3.63
N ALA A 35 -5.76 10.89 2.45
CA ALA A 35 -5.67 10.06 1.26
C ALA A 35 -5.69 10.92 -0.01
N ILE A 36 -5.15 10.38 -1.10
CA ILE A 36 -5.51 10.82 -2.45
C ILE A 36 -6.33 9.69 -3.08
N ILE A 37 -7.47 10.04 -3.65
CA ILE A 37 -8.38 9.10 -4.30
C ILE A 37 -8.49 9.48 -5.77
N LEU A 38 -8.07 8.58 -6.65
CA LEU A 38 -8.26 8.68 -8.09
C LEU A 38 -9.48 7.85 -8.45
N LYS A 39 -10.65 8.49 -8.62
CA LYS A 39 -11.92 7.82 -8.87
C LYS A 39 -12.12 7.42 -10.33
N ASN A 40 -12.55 6.17 -10.54
CA ASN A 40 -12.84 5.61 -11.86
C ASN A 40 -11.63 5.66 -12.84
N PHE A 41 -10.42 5.38 -12.35
CA PHE A 41 -9.19 5.41 -13.16
C PHE A 41 -8.83 4.08 -13.80
N LEU A 42 -9.41 2.97 -13.33
CA LEU A 42 -9.27 1.68 -14.00
C LEU A 42 -10.46 1.42 -14.91
N ASN A 43 -10.19 0.83 -16.08
CA ASN A 43 -11.24 0.34 -16.95
C ASN A 43 -11.64 -1.10 -16.61
N GLU A 44 -12.80 -1.53 -17.09
CA GLU A 44 -13.32 -2.88 -16.83
C GLU A 44 -12.38 -3.98 -17.32
N ASN A 45 -11.75 -3.80 -18.48
CA ASN A 45 -10.85 -4.81 -19.06
C ASN A 45 -9.62 -5.10 -18.18
N ILE A 46 -9.00 -4.07 -17.57
CA ILE A 46 -7.85 -4.28 -16.68
C ILE A 46 -8.29 -4.96 -15.38
N ILE A 47 -9.48 -4.63 -14.86
CA ILE A 47 -10.05 -5.26 -13.66
C ILE A 47 -10.33 -6.74 -13.92
N ASP A 48 -11.06 -7.06 -14.98
CA ASP A 48 -11.45 -8.43 -15.32
C ASP A 48 -10.24 -9.32 -15.59
N THR A 49 -9.26 -8.80 -16.34
CA THR A 49 -8.04 -9.55 -16.63
C THR A 49 -7.22 -9.78 -15.37
N THR A 50 -7.09 -8.76 -14.52
CA THR A 50 -6.40 -8.89 -13.22
C THR A 50 -7.08 -9.93 -12.35
N LEU A 51 -8.41 -9.90 -12.26
CA LEU A 51 -9.17 -10.86 -11.46
C LEU A 51 -9.00 -12.29 -11.98
N LYS A 52 -9.08 -12.50 -13.30
CA LYS A 52 -8.84 -13.82 -13.92
C LYS A 52 -7.44 -14.36 -13.62
N VAL A 53 -6.41 -13.52 -13.69
CA VAL A 53 -5.03 -13.91 -13.37
C VAL A 53 -4.90 -14.25 -11.87
N ILE A 54 -5.50 -13.45 -10.99
CA ILE A 54 -5.49 -13.73 -9.54
C ILE A 54 -6.19 -15.07 -9.24
N GLN A 55 -7.35 -15.31 -9.87
CA GLN A 55 -8.10 -16.57 -9.70
C GLN A 55 -7.30 -17.77 -10.24
N HIS A 56 -6.62 -17.63 -11.37
CA HIS A 56 -5.77 -18.68 -11.94
C HIS A 56 -4.59 -19.04 -11.02
N ASN A 57 -4.05 -18.05 -10.30
CA ASN A 57 -2.90 -18.23 -9.41
C ASN A 57 -3.29 -18.36 -7.93
N ILE A 58 -4.56 -18.55 -7.60
CA ILE A 58 -5.04 -18.52 -6.20
C ILE A 58 -4.39 -19.59 -5.34
N GLU A 59 -4.03 -20.73 -5.91
CA GLU A 59 -3.34 -21.84 -5.24
C GLU A 59 -1.91 -21.50 -4.83
N GLN A 60 -1.32 -20.44 -5.42
CA GLN A 60 0.00 -19.92 -5.05
C GLN A 60 -0.07 -18.93 -3.87
N ALA A 61 -1.27 -18.68 -3.31
CA ALA A 61 -1.43 -17.80 -2.17
C ALA A 61 -0.74 -18.37 -0.91
N ILE A 62 0.04 -17.52 -0.25
CA ILE A 62 0.70 -17.84 1.01
C ILE A 62 -0.13 -17.26 2.14
N VAL A 63 -0.48 -18.11 3.10
CA VAL A 63 -1.15 -17.73 4.34
C VAL A 63 -0.11 -17.63 5.45
N THR A 64 0.01 -16.47 6.07
CA THR A 64 0.87 -16.25 7.25
C THR A 64 -0.02 -16.02 8.48
N GLN A 65 0.13 -16.86 9.50
CA GLN A 65 -0.65 -16.80 10.73
C GLN A 65 0.09 -16.05 11.84
N TYR A 66 -0.64 -15.26 12.61
CA TYR A 66 -0.19 -14.55 13.79
C TYR A 66 -1.20 -14.71 14.93
N CYS A 67 -0.83 -14.39 16.17
CA CYS A 67 -1.73 -14.60 17.30
C CYS A 67 -3.02 -13.76 17.25
N ASN A 68 -3.02 -12.64 16.50
CA ASN A 68 -4.12 -11.69 16.39
C ASN A 68 -4.61 -11.47 14.94
N GLY A 69 -4.20 -12.30 13.98
CA GLY A 69 -4.61 -12.13 12.59
C GLY A 69 -3.94 -13.09 11.61
N THR A 70 -4.38 -13.00 10.35
CA THR A 70 -3.87 -13.81 9.25
C THR A 70 -3.69 -12.93 8.03
N LEU A 71 -2.58 -13.08 7.33
CA LEU A 71 -2.32 -12.41 6.05
C LEU A 71 -2.28 -13.45 4.93
N THR A 72 -3.14 -13.28 3.93
CA THR A 72 -3.13 -14.12 2.72
C THR A 72 -2.70 -13.27 1.53
N THR A 73 -1.63 -13.70 0.86
CA THR A 73 -1.03 -12.92 -0.22
C THR A 73 -0.55 -13.77 -1.39
N ILE A 74 -0.60 -13.23 -2.61
CA ILE A 74 0.10 -13.77 -3.78
C ILE A 74 1.21 -12.79 -4.17
N GLY A 75 2.43 -13.31 -4.34
CA GLY A 75 3.62 -12.51 -4.55
C GLY A 75 4.40 -12.23 -3.27
N SER A 76 5.55 -11.56 -3.42
CA SER A 76 6.49 -11.29 -2.32
C SER A 76 6.34 -9.86 -1.81
N TYR A 77 6.37 -9.68 -0.49
CA TYR A 77 6.46 -8.35 0.14
C TYR A 77 7.66 -8.27 1.08
N LEU A 78 8.40 -7.18 0.99
CA LEU A 78 9.73 -7.05 1.60
C LEU A 78 9.72 -7.14 3.12
N ALA A 79 8.69 -6.56 3.77
CA ALA A 79 8.61 -6.50 5.23
C ALA A 79 8.74 -7.88 5.91
N LYS A 80 8.27 -8.95 5.25
CA LYS A 80 8.39 -10.34 5.73
C LYS A 80 9.82 -10.89 5.72
N TYR A 81 10.70 -10.30 4.93
CA TYR A 81 12.04 -10.82 4.62
C TYR A 81 13.16 -9.84 4.99
N LEU A 82 12.90 -8.83 5.81
CA LEU A 82 13.93 -7.85 6.20
C LEU A 82 15.14 -8.50 6.90
N ASN A 83 14.96 -9.64 7.56
CA ASN A 83 16.05 -10.43 8.14
C ASN A 83 16.75 -11.37 7.15
N GLN A 84 16.20 -11.57 5.94
CA GLN A 84 16.71 -12.44 4.88
C GLN A 84 16.46 -11.83 3.49
N PRO A 85 17.03 -10.65 3.14
CA PRO A 85 16.71 -9.97 1.89
C PRO A 85 17.02 -10.79 0.63
N ASP A 86 18.05 -11.63 0.65
CA ASP A 86 18.36 -12.51 -0.49
C ASP A 86 17.23 -13.51 -0.79
N LYS A 87 16.51 -13.95 0.25
CA LYS A 87 15.34 -14.80 0.08
C LYS A 87 14.20 -14.03 -0.58
N TYR A 88 14.00 -12.77 -0.21
CA TYR A 88 13.02 -11.90 -0.88
C TYR A 88 13.28 -11.79 -2.38
N PHE A 89 14.50 -11.45 -2.78
CA PHE A 89 14.81 -11.26 -4.21
C PHE A 89 14.66 -12.56 -5.02
N ARG A 90 15.05 -13.71 -4.47
CA ARG A 90 14.81 -15.01 -5.11
C ARG A 90 13.32 -15.29 -5.29
N GLU A 91 12.51 -15.04 -4.27
CA GLU A 91 11.06 -15.26 -4.35
C GLU A 91 10.37 -14.23 -5.26
N ALA A 92 10.78 -12.96 -5.22
CA ALA A 92 10.26 -11.92 -6.11
C ALA A 92 10.51 -12.27 -7.58
N GLN A 93 11.70 -12.79 -7.89
CA GLN A 93 12.04 -13.29 -9.22
C GLN A 93 11.23 -14.55 -9.58
N ALA A 94 11.10 -15.52 -8.68
CA ALA A 94 10.31 -16.72 -8.94
C ALA A 94 8.82 -16.42 -9.17
N ASN A 95 8.30 -15.41 -8.47
CA ASN A 95 6.89 -15.01 -8.56
C ASN A 95 6.59 -14.10 -9.77
N SER A 96 7.60 -13.61 -10.49
CA SER A 96 7.38 -12.68 -11.62
C SER A 96 6.60 -13.34 -12.77
N SER A 97 6.67 -14.67 -12.91
CA SER A 97 5.94 -15.41 -13.94
C SER A 97 4.47 -15.67 -13.59
N LEU A 98 4.04 -15.42 -12.35
CA LEU A 98 2.64 -15.61 -11.94
C LEU A 98 1.70 -14.61 -12.63
N PHE A 99 2.23 -13.46 -13.04
CA PHE A 99 1.45 -12.37 -13.63
C PHE A 99 2.00 -12.05 -15.03
N PRO A 100 1.26 -12.36 -16.12
CA PRO A 100 1.75 -12.13 -17.48
C PRO A 100 1.91 -10.63 -17.76
N MET A 101 3.01 -10.26 -18.41
CA MET A 101 3.35 -8.85 -18.72
C MET A 101 2.28 -8.12 -19.55
N GLN A 102 1.51 -8.85 -20.35
CA GLN A 102 0.60 -8.28 -21.35
C GLN A 102 -0.57 -7.49 -20.73
N PHE A 103 -0.84 -7.68 -19.42
CA PHE A 103 -1.87 -6.96 -18.66
C PHE A 103 -1.48 -6.77 -17.18
N ASP A 104 -0.27 -6.24 -16.93
CA ASP A 104 0.18 -5.93 -15.57
C ASP A 104 -0.49 -4.64 -15.08
N ILE A 105 -1.46 -4.78 -14.17
CA ILE A 105 -2.14 -3.66 -13.53
C ILE A 105 -1.19 -2.69 -12.83
N SER A 106 -0.03 -3.16 -12.33
CA SER A 106 0.97 -2.28 -11.73
C SER A 106 1.62 -1.39 -12.79
N ILE A 107 1.87 -1.89 -14.01
CA ILE A 107 2.36 -1.07 -15.12
C ILE A 107 1.30 -0.02 -15.47
N TYR A 108 0.05 -0.44 -15.69
CA TYR A 108 -1.06 0.46 -16.03
C TYR A 108 -1.21 1.58 -15.00
N VAL A 109 -1.26 1.22 -13.71
CA VAL A 109 -1.42 2.20 -12.63
C VAL A 109 -0.19 3.10 -12.51
N ARG A 110 1.04 2.57 -12.62
CA ARG A 110 2.25 3.41 -12.58
C ARG A 110 2.29 4.42 -13.71
N GLU A 111 1.93 4.04 -14.93
CA GLU A 111 1.86 4.96 -16.07
C GLU A 111 0.82 6.06 -15.84
N LYS A 112 -0.36 5.70 -15.30
CA LYS A 112 -1.38 6.68 -14.89
C LYS A 112 -0.85 7.63 -13.83
N LEU A 113 -0.28 7.10 -12.73
CA LEU A 113 0.28 7.92 -11.65
C LEU A 113 1.41 8.84 -12.15
N GLN A 114 2.28 8.33 -13.03
CA GLN A 114 3.35 9.11 -13.63
C GLN A 114 2.81 10.28 -14.46
N HIS A 115 1.81 10.04 -15.31
CA HIS A 115 1.17 11.09 -16.10
C HIS A 115 0.43 12.10 -15.20
N ILE A 116 -0.37 11.59 -14.27
CA ILE A 116 -1.20 12.35 -13.37
C ILE A 116 -0.35 13.28 -12.51
N PHE A 117 0.71 12.80 -11.86
CA PHE A 117 1.54 13.65 -10.98
C PHE A 117 2.72 14.31 -11.70
N ASN A 118 2.75 14.26 -13.03
CA ASN A 118 3.83 14.79 -13.86
C ASN A 118 5.23 14.31 -13.39
N LEU A 119 5.33 13.02 -13.09
CA LEU A 119 6.58 12.40 -12.66
C LEU A 119 7.51 12.23 -13.88
N GLN A 120 8.80 12.46 -13.67
CA GLN A 120 9.81 12.13 -14.67
C GLN A 120 10.00 10.62 -14.79
N SER A 121 9.87 9.90 -13.67
CA SER A 121 9.91 8.44 -13.67
C SER A 121 9.17 7.83 -12.49
N LEU A 122 8.55 6.67 -12.71
CA LEU A 122 8.02 5.79 -11.67
C LEU A 122 8.35 4.32 -11.99
N LYS A 123 9.52 3.86 -11.56
CA LYS A 123 10.10 2.56 -11.97
C LYS A 123 10.03 1.53 -10.86
N ILE A 124 10.15 0.25 -11.20
CA ILE A 124 10.35 -0.80 -10.20
C ILE A 124 11.73 -0.57 -9.56
N ALA A 125 11.80 -0.66 -8.24
CA ALA A 125 13.04 -0.54 -7.50
C ALA A 125 14.03 -1.64 -7.91
N GLN A 126 15.30 -1.28 -8.01
CA GLN A 126 16.38 -2.21 -8.32
C GLN A 126 17.59 -1.87 -7.46
N GLU A 127 18.21 -2.89 -6.87
CA GLU A 127 19.47 -2.72 -6.17
C GLU A 127 20.62 -2.37 -7.12
N PRO A 128 21.71 -1.73 -6.65
CA PRO A 128 22.87 -1.43 -7.48
C PRO A 128 23.51 -2.66 -8.13
N ASP A 129 23.32 -3.85 -7.55
CA ASP A 129 23.79 -5.14 -8.08
C ASP A 129 22.84 -5.77 -9.12
N GLY A 130 21.73 -5.10 -9.45
CA GLY A 130 20.77 -5.51 -10.47
C GLY A 130 19.59 -6.33 -9.96
N ARG A 131 19.53 -6.68 -8.67
CA ARG A 131 18.36 -7.39 -8.11
C ARG A 131 17.12 -6.51 -8.11
N THR A 132 16.02 -7.03 -8.64
CA THR A 132 14.76 -6.29 -8.82
C THR A 132 13.75 -6.63 -7.73
N TYR A 133 13.10 -5.61 -7.18
CA TYR A 133 12.03 -5.79 -6.19
C TYR A 133 10.75 -6.33 -6.83
N ALA A 134 9.88 -6.94 -6.02
CA ALA A 134 8.55 -7.28 -6.47
C ALA A 134 7.76 -5.99 -6.78
N PRO A 135 7.09 -5.88 -7.94
CA PRO A 135 6.42 -4.64 -8.36
C PRO A 135 5.09 -4.38 -7.64
N PHE A 136 4.47 -5.43 -7.08
CA PHE A 136 3.22 -5.38 -6.36
C PHE A 136 2.99 -6.68 -5.57
N ILE A 137 1.98 -6.64 -4.71
CA ILE A 137 1.43 -7.79 -4.01
C ILE A 137 -0.10 -7.83 -4.12
N VAL A 138 -0.66 -9.03 -4.23
CA VAL A 138 -2.09 -9.25 -4.07
C VAL A 138 -2.37 -9.57 -2.61
N ARG A 139 -3.29 -8.86 -1.97
CA ARG A 139 -3.79 -9.16 -0.62
C ARG A 139 -5.24 -9.64 -0.69
N ILE A 140 -5.50 -10.77 -0.02
CA ILE A 140 -6.79 -11.47 -0.04
C ILE A 140 -7.33 -11.51 1.39
N HIS A 141 -8.51 -10.94 1.58
CA HIS A 141 -9.21 -10.94 2.87
C HIS A 141 -10.54 -11.66 2.69
N SER A 142 -10.59 -12.93 3.07
CA SER A 142 -11.82 -13.74 3.07
C SER A 142 -12.77 -13.30 4.18
N ASP A 143 -13.98 -13.85 4.19
CA ASP A 143 -14.95 -13.64 5.28
C ASP A 143 -14.31 -13.85 6.66
N GLY A 144 -14.55 -12.90 7.56
CA GLY A 144 -14.01 -12.90 8.91
C GLY A 144 -12.55 -12.43 9.02
N ILE A 145 -11.82 -12.16 7.94
CA ILE A 145 -10.42 -11.69 8.00
C ILE A 145 -10.34 -10.17 8.15
N MET A 146 -9.41 -9.69 8.97
CA MET A 146 -9.05 -8.27 9.13
C MET A 146 -7.54 -8.09 8.95
N ASN A 147 -7.08 -6.86 8.77
CA ASN A 147 -5.66 -6.55 8.88
C ASN A 147 -5.41 -5.67 10.12
N PRO A 148 -4.71 -6.16 11.16
CA PRO A 148 -4.53 -5.45 12.42
C PRO A 148 -3.87 -4.07 12.28
N LEU A 149 -4.01 -3.22 13.30
CA LEU A 149 -3.41 -1.89 13.37
C LEU A 149 -1.89 -1.92 13.27
N HIS A 150 -1.35 -1.39 12.18
CA HIS A 150 0.09 -1.36 11.90
C HIS A 150 0.47 -0.06 11.20
N ASN A 151 1.76 0.12 10.95
CA ASN A 151 2.30 1.15 10.08
C ASN A 151 3.46 0.51 9.30
N ASP A 152 3.61 0.92 8.05
CA ASP A 152 4.72 0.49 7.20
C ASP A 152 5.68 1.66 7.03
N ASN A 153 6.91 1.51 7.51
CA ASN A 153 7.95 2.51 7.34
C ASN A 153 9.25 1.80 6.98
N ILE A 154 9.49 1.64 5.67
CA ILE A 154 10.63 0.87 5.19
C ILE A 154 11.96 1.53 5.57
N MET A 155 12.00 2.86 5.64
CA MET A 155 13.18 3.61 6.06
C MET A 155 13.58 3.28 7.49
N ARG A 156 12.58 3.05 8.37
CA ARG A 156 12.80 2.57 9.74
C ARG A 156 13.14 1.08 9.75
N ASP A 157 12.29 0.27 9.13
CA ASP A 157 12.30 -1.19 9.28
C ASP A 157 13.52 -1.83 8.59
N ALA A 158 14.01 -1.21 7.52
CA ALA A 158 15.20 -1.63 6.79
C ALA A 158 16.47 -0.84 7.17
N LYS A 159 16.43 0.01 8.22
CA LYS A 159 17.55 0.91 8.58
C LYS A 159 18.88 0.19 8.84
N SER A 160 18.83 -1.05 9.34
CA SER A 160 20.02 -1.87 9.60
C SER A 160 20.45 -2.72 8.41
N THR A 161 19.87 -2.48 7.23
CA THR A 161 20.20 -3.16 5.98
C THR A 161 20.83 -2.17 5.00
N ASP A 162 21.53 -2.68 3.99
CA ASP A 162 22.07 -1.87 2.90
C ASP A 162 21.10 -1.68 1.72
N LEU A 163 19.84 -2.12 1.88
CA LEU A 163 18.82 -2.05 0.83
C LEU A 163 18.57 -0.61 0.38
N LEU A 164 18.43 -0.42 -0.93
CA LEU A 164 18.17 0.89 -1.54
C LEU A 164 16.98 1.61 -0.88
N VAL A 165 15.89 0.88 -0.61
CA VAL A 165 14.65 1.45 -0.04
C VAL A 165 14.82 2.00 1.38
N ALA A 166 15.85 1.57 2.12
CA ALA A 166 16.16 2.13 3.45
C ALA A 166 16.60 3.60 3.39
N LYS A 167 17.05 4.06 2.22
CA LYS A 167 17.57 5.42 1.97
C LYS A 167 16.51 6.39 1.46
N LEU A 168 15.25 5.95 1.34
CA LEU A 168 14.15 6.80 0.91
C LEU A 168 13.92 7.95 1.89
N LYS A 169 13.40 9.07 1.37
CA LYS A 169 12.94 10.19 2.18
C LYS A 169 11.44 10.09 2.46
N TYR A 170 10.69 9.62 1.47
CA TYR A 170 9.23 9.52 1.54
C TYR A 170 8.77 8.15 1.07
N GLN A 171 7.69 7.66 1.68
CA GLN A 171 6.99 6.43 1.31
C GLN A 171 5.49 6.71 1.24
N LEU A 172 4.84 6.17 0.20
CA LEU A 172 3.39 6.11 0.05
C LEU A 172 2.96 4.66 -0.20
N SER A 173 1.71 4.34 0.12
CA SER A 173 1.08 3.06 -0.23
C SER A 173 0.03 3.32 -1.29
N CYS A 174 0.11 2.59 -2.39
CA CYS A 174 -0.87 2.56 -3.47
C CYS A 174 -1.75 1.33 -3.32
N ILE A 175 -3.06 1.53 -3.22
CA ILE A 175 -4.05 0.49 -2.96
C ILE A 175 -5.06 0.51 -4.10
N ILE A 176 -5.28 -0.66 -4.69
CA ILE A 176 -6.17 -0.87 -5.82
C ILE A 176 -7.15 -1.99 -5.47
N CYS A 177 -8.46 -1.71 -5.49
CA CYS A 177 -9.48 -2.72 -5.23
C CYS A 177 -9.89 -3.40 -6.53
N ILE A 178 -9.77 -4.73 -6.56
CA ILE A 178 -10.16 -5.58 -7.70
C ILE A 178 -11.48 -6.30 -7.42
N GLN A 179 -11.74 -6.60 -6.14
CA GLN A 179 -13.00 -7.19 -5.70
C GLN A 179 -13.37 -6.61 -4.33
N GLU A 180 -14.59 -6.06 -4.23
CA GLU A 180 -15.16 -5.58 -2.97
C GLU A 180 -15.72 -6.73 -2.13
N CYS A 181 -15.85 -6.48 -0.83
CA CYS A 181 -16.67 -7.30 0.07
C CYS A 181 -18.03 -6.66 0.32
N ASP A 182 -18.96 -7.43 0.91
CA ASP A 182 -20.32 -6.97 1.16
C ASP A 182 -20.34 -5.90 2.26
N THR A 183 -19.78 -6.21 3.43
CA THR A 183 -19.65 -5.27 4.56
C THR A 183 -18.27 -5.34 5.22
N GLY A 184 -17.96 -4.34 6.06
CA GLY A 184 -16.63 -4.17 6.64
C GLY A 184 -15.57 -3.86 5.59
N GLY A 185 -14.33 -4.31 5.80
CA GLY A 185 -13.22 -4.13 4.86
C GLY A 185 -12.82 -2.67 4.59
N ASN A 186 -13.30 -1.73 5.42
CA ASN A 186 -12.90 -0.34 5.36
C ASN A 186 -11.42 -0.21 5.74
N LEU A 187 -10.71 0.69 5.07
CA LEU A 187 -9.42 1.14 5.55
C LEU A 187 -9.65 2.25 6.55
N ARG A 188 -9.08 2.10 7.75
CA ARG A 188 -8.96 3.17 8.74
C ARG A 188 -7.53 3.66 8.74
N HIS A 189 -7.34 4.95 8.53
CA HIS A 189 -6.05 5.62 8.56
C HIS A 189 -6.10 6.61 9.72
N TYR A 190 -5.11 6.61 10.60
CA TYR A 190 -5.07 7.48 11.77
C TYR A 190 -4.01 8.55 11.59
N MET A 191 -4.30 9.80 11.97
CA MET A 191 -3.36 10.92 11.89
C MET A 191 -2.32 10.81 13.02
N LYS A 192 -1.54 9.73 13.00
CA LYS A 192 -0.55 9.37 14.00
C LYS A 192 0.57 8.60 13.31
N SER A 193 1.71 9.23 13.14
CA SER A 193 2.95 8.55 12.75
C SER A 193 3.54 7.79 13.94
N TRP A 194 4.25 6.72 13.64
CA TRP A 194 5.02 5.98 14.66
C TRP A 194 6.10 6.85 15.30
N ASN A 195 6.34 6.65 16.58
CA ASN A 195 7.52 7.12 17.30
C ASN A 195 8.06 6.02 18.24
N PRO A 196 9.31 6.09 18.72
CA PRO A 196 9.92 5.04 19.53
C PRO A 196 9.14 4.65 20.79
N ASP A 197 8.43 5.59 21.43
CA ASP A 197 7.65 5.30 22.65
C ASP A 197 6.42 4.43 22.37
N ASP A 198 6.00 4.32 21.11
CA ASP A 198 4.88 3.47 20.71
C ASP A 198 5.21 1.98 20.83
N GLU A 199 6.49 1.58 20.92
CA GLU A 199 6.90 0.17 21.05
C GLU A 199 6.35 -0.50 22.31
N LYS A 200 5.98 0.27 23.33
CA LYS A 200 5.28 -0.26 24.51
C LYS A 200 3.90 -0.85 24.19
N TYR A 201 3.29 -0.46 23.06
CA TYR A 201 2.02 -0.97 22.57
C TYR A 201 2.19 -2.11 21.55
N LYS A 202 3.42 -2.52 21.22
CA LYS A 202 3.67 -3.58 20.24
C LYS A 202 3.07 -4.91 20.74
N ILE A 203 2.30 -5.58 19.89
CA ILE A 203 1.70 -6.87 20.23
C ILE A 203 2.77 -7.97 20.09
N LYS A 204 3.12 -8.63 21.20
CA LYS A 204 4.08 -9.74 21.19
C LYS A 204 3.52 -10.93 20.41
N ASN A 205 4.33 -11.50 19.51
CA ASN A 205 3.96 -12.62 18.62
C ASN A 205 2.75 -12.35 17.71
N GLY A 206 2.31 -11.09 17.61
CA GLY A 206 1.23 -10.64 16.75
C GLY A 206 1.72 -9.69 15.67
N ILE A 207 0.78 -9.19 14.88
CA ILE A 207 1.01 -8.09 13.95
C ILE A 207 0.63 -6.79 14.65
N GLY A 208 1.45 -5.76 14.44
CA GLY A 208 1.02 -4.40 14.73
C GLY A 208 1.07 -4.03 16.21
N TYR A 209 0.14 -3.17 16.60
CA TYR A 209 0.13 -2.47 17.88
C TYR A 209 -1.28 -2.48 18.50
N ASP A 210 -1.34 -2.34 19.81
CA ASP A 210 -2.57 -2.15 20.56
C ASP A 210 -3.23 -0.79 20.23
N TYR A 211 -4.56 -0.75 20.25
CA TYR A 211 -5.36 0.44 19.90
C TYR A 211 -5.10 1.65 20.79
N GLU A 212 -4.57 1.47 22.00
CA GLU A 212 -4.19 2.59 22.86
C GLU A 212 -3.17 3.54 22.18
N VAL A 213 -2.39 3.07 21.20
CA VAL A 213 -1.42 3.91 20.45
C VAL A 213 -2.08 4.98 19.57
N VAL A 214 -3.31 4.74 19.12
CA VAL A 214 -4.10 5.65 18.27
C VAL A 214 -5.30 6.25 19.01
N LYS A 215 -5.38 6.06 20.31
CA LYS A 215 -6.45 6.61 21.14
C LYS A 215 -6.56 8.12 20.96
N GLU A 216 -7.78 8.59 20.75
CA GLU A 216 -8.13 10.00 20.53
C GLU A 216 -7.43 10.65 19.32
N LYS A 217 -6.85 9.87 18.41
CA LYS A 217 -6.27 10.38 17.17
C LYS A 217 -7.34 10.52 16.09
N PRO A 218 -7.32 11.60 15.28
CA PRO A 218 -8.20 11.72 14.13
C PRO A 218 -8.06 10.50 13.22
N CYS A 219 -9.19 9.96 12.76
CA CYS A 219 -9.24 8.77 11.92
C CYS A 219 -10.04 9.09 10.66
N PHE A 220 -9.41 8.88 9.51
CA PHE A 220 -10.06 8.88 8.21
C PHE A 220 -10.42 7.45 7.82
N VAL A 221 -11.68 7.24 7.43
CA VAL A 221 -12.19 5.90 7.11
C VAL A 221 -12.79 5.92 5.71
N PHE A 222 -12.40 4.96 4.87
CA PHE A 222 -13.00 4.78 3.55
C PHE A 222 -13.13 3.30 3.20
N LYS A 223 -14.15 2.97 2.40
CA LYS A 223 -14.31 1.65 1.80
C LYS A 223 -13.74 1.69 0.37
N PRO A 224 -12.61 1.01 0.09
CA PRO A 224 -12.06 0.98 -1.25
C PRO A 224 -13.08 0.45 -2.27
N LYS A 225 -13.19 1.14 -3.39
CA LYS A 225 -14.08 0.80 -4.50
C LYS A 225 -13.32 0.24 -5.67
N VAL A 226 -13.95 -0.70 -6.37
CA VAL A 226 -13.46 -1.15 -7.68
C VAL A 226 -13.38 0.07 -8.61
N SER A 227 -12.38 0.08 -9.48
CA SER A 227 -12.04 1.18 -10.40
C SER A 227 -11.33 2.40 -9.80
N ASP A 228 -11.25 2.50 -8.47
CA ASP A 228 -10.54 3.58 -7.80
C ASP A 228 -9.09 3.18 -7.44
N ILE A 229 -8.21 4.17 -7.37
CA ILE A 229 -6.85 4.04 -6.84
C ILE A 229 -6.72 4.95 -5.62
N TYR A 230 -6.14 4.42 -4.54
CA TYR A 230 -5.97 5.14 -3.29
C TYR A 230 -4.48 5.25 -2.95
N LEU A 231 -4.02 6.47 -2.64
CA LEU A 231 -2.72 6.69 -2.04
C LEU A 231 -2.90 7.12 -0.58
N ILE A 232 -2.12 6.51 0.33
CA ILE A 232 -2.01 6.93 1.73
C ILE A 232 -0.54 7.08 2.12
N ASN A 233 -0.26 7.80 3.21
CA ASN A 233 1.04 7.75 3.88
C ASN A 233 1.05 6.56 4.87
N PRO A 234 1.69 5.43 4.56
CA PRO A 234 1.59 4.22 5.36
C PRO A 234 2.45 4.27 6.63
N THR A 235 3.29 5.31 6.79
CA THR A 235 4.08 5.51 8.02
C THR A 235 3.21 5.92 9.21
N ASN A 236 1.98 6.33 8.93
CA ASN A 236 0.92 6.48 9.91
C ASN A 236 0.23 5.14 10.19
N TYR A 237 -0.34 5.03 11.39
CA TYR A 237 -1.12 3.86 11.76
C TYR A 237 -2.35 3.69 10.89
N HIS A 238 -2.57 2.47 10.44
CA HIS A 238 -3.72 2.08 9.63
C HIS A 238 -4.08 0.60 9.81
N GLU A 239 -5.30 0.25 9.43
CA GLU A 239 -5.86 -1.10 9.55
C GLU A 239 -6.95 -1.33 8.50
N ILE A 240 -7.35 -2.59 8.33
CA ILE A 240 -8.51 -2.97 7.54
C ILE A 240 -9.53 -3.63 8.46
N ASP A 241 -10.74 -3.06 8.52
CA ASP A 241 -11.88 -3.62 9.25
C ASP A 241 -12.12 -5.07 8.83
N ARG A 242 -12.63 -5.89 9.75
CA ARG A 242 -13.03 -7.26 9.47
C ARG A 242 -13.96 -7.31 8.25
N VAL A 243 -13.60 -8.13 7.27
CA VAL A 243 -14.39 -8.39 6.07
C VAL A 243 -15.57 -9.29 6.42
N SER A 244 -16.73 -9.03 5.82
CA SER A 244 -17.85 -9.97 5.84
C SER A 244 -18.48 -10.13 4.46
N GLY A 245 -18.87 -11.37 4.16
CA GLY A 245 -19.45 -11.78 2.89
C GLY A 245 -18.37 -12.14 1.86
N GLN A 246 -18.47 -11.56 0.66
CA GLN A 246 -17.50 -11.82 -0.40
C GLN A 246 -16.05 -11.46 -0.01
N THR A 247 -15.10 -12.24 -0.54
CA THR A 247 -13.67 -11.99 -0.36
C THR A 247 -13.28 -10.63 -0.94
N ARG A 248 -12.60 -9.81 -0.15
CA ARG A 248 -12.01 -8.55 -0.60
C ARG A 248 -10.62 -8.82 -1.20
N ILE A 249 -10.41 -8.43 -2.45
CA ILE A 249 -9.13 -8.58 -3.15
C ILE A 249 -8.59 -7.20 -3.52
N THR A 250 -7.34 -6.95 -3.12
CA THR A 250 -6.61 -5.73 -3.48
C THR A 250 -5.25 -6.04 -4.06
N VAL A 251 -4.84 -5.27 -5.06
CA VAL A 251 -3.44 -5.17 -5.48
C VAL A 251 -2.84 -3.93 -4.82
N GLY A 252 -1.61 -4.01 -4.35
CA GLY A 252 -0.93 -2.86 -3.79
C GLY A 252 0.57 -2.89 -3.97
N PHE A 253 1.17 -1.72 -3.92
CA PHE A 253 2.61 -1.50 -3.92
C PHE A 253 2.92 -0.20 -3.19
N PHE A 254 4.13 -0.08 -2.70
CA PHE A 254 4.65 1.15 -2.15
C PHE A 254 5.29 2.00 -3.25
N ILE A 255 5.28 3.31 -3.03
CA ILE A 255 5.98 4.30 -3.85
C ILE A 255 6.94 5.04 -2.94
N GLY A 256 8.17 5.25 -3.40
CA GLY A 256 9.21 5.92 -2.64
C GLY A 256 9.90 7.02 -3.43
N PHE A 257 10.28 8.08 -2.73
CA PHE A 257 11.07 9.19 -3.28
C PHE A 257 12.31 9.44 -2.41
N PHE A 258 13.42 9.80 -3.04
CA PHE A 258 14.70 10.08 -2.36
C PHE A 258 14.90 11.56 -2.00
N ASP A 259 14.12 12.46 -2.59
CA ASP A 259 14.29 13.89 -2.47
C ASP A 259 12.95 14.63 -2.30
N ASP A 260 13.04 15.95 -2.08
CA ASP A 260 11.89 16.83 -1.94
C ASP A 260 11.25 17.19 -3.27
N GLU A 261 11.86 16.92 -4.43
CA GLU A 261 11.26 17.25 -5.71
C GLU A 261 10.12 16.29 -6.07
N LEU A 262 10.17 15.05 -5.56
CA LEU A 262 9.16 14.01 -5.78
C LEU A 262 8.95 13.67 -7.27
N LYS A 263 9.91 13.98 -8.16
CA LYS A 263 9.77 13.74 -9.61
C LYS A 263 10.19 12.34 -10.05
N ASN A 264 11.06 11.69 -9.29
CA ASN A 264 11.60 10.38 -9.61
C ASN A 264 11.25 9.40 -8.48
N GLY A 265 10.28 8.53 -8.76
CA GLY A 265 9.79 7.54 -7.83
C GLY A 265 10.25 6.13 -8.16
N ILE A 266 10.39 5.31 -7.12
CA ILE A 266 10.54 3.86 -7.24
C ILE A 266 9.34 3.15 -6.61
N VAL A 267 9.04 1.93 -7.07
CA VAL A 267 8.00 1.07 -6.50
C VAL A 267 8.55 -0.27 -6.02
N TRP A 268 7.92 -0.82 -4.99
CA TRP A 268 8.17 -2.18 -4.51
C TRP A 268 6.96 -2.69 -3.73
N SER A 269 6.94 -3.98 -3.41
CA SER A 269 6.09 -4.55 -2.35
C SER A 269 6.91 -5.25 -1.29
#